data_AF-A0A0G4EIV8-F1
#
_entry.id   AF-A0A0G4EIV8-F1
#
_cell.length_a   1.000
_cell.length_b   1.000
_cell.length_c   1.000
_cell.angle_alpha   90.00
_cell.angle_beta   90.00
_cell.angle_gamma   90.00
#
_symmetry.space_group_name_H-M   'P 1'
#
loop_
_entity.id
_entity.type
_entity.pdbx_description
1 polymer ?
#
loop_
_entity_poly.entity_id
_entity_poly.type
_entity_poly.pdbx_seq_one_letter_code
_entity_poly.pdbx_strand_id
1 'polypeptide(L)'
;MGNDVTVPSSRQPIPPARGNESIDFIHREERDAINEHREVGILRCTATFLRQIDFSTAVLRTRLGRSLAAKQLDGIIAFDTQLESPLLLKAIWLVDTQQWTEVVNALKLAEQFGRCTLPVTMSVQDIQRHTTKQV
;
A
#
# COMPACT_ATOMS: atom_id res chain seq x y z
N MET A 1 68.55 4.44 2.35
CA MET A 1 67.96 3.08 2.41
C MET A 1 66.78 3.18 3.35
N GLY A 2 65.58 3.40 2.82
CA GLY A 2 64.34 3.53 3.60
C GLY A 2 63.49 2.31 3.34
N ASN A 3 63.13 1.62 4.42
CA ASN A 3 62.56 0.28 4.37
C ASN A 3 61.08 0.38 3.99
N ASP A 4 60.70 -0.27 2.88
CA ASP A 4 59.30 -0.37 2.47
C ASP A 4 58.60 -1.38 3.41
N VAL A 5 57.68 -0.87 4.23
CA VAL A 5 56.87 -1.70 5.12
C VAL A 5 55.57 -1.99 4.39
N THR A 6 55.50 -3.15 3.73
CA THR A 6 54.27 -3.65 3.14
C THR A 6 53.32 -4.08 4.25
N VAL A 7 52.26 -3.31 4.48
CA VAL A 7 51.17 -3.64 5.42
C VAL A 7 50.26 -4.69 4.77
N PRO A 8 49.98 -5.84 5.40
CA PRO A 8 49.08 -6.83 4.82
C PRO A 8 47.66 -6.26 4.73
N SER A 9 47.07 -6.39 3.54
CA SER A 9 45.66 -6.08 3.28
C SER A 9 44.77 -7.06 4.06
N SER A 10 44.36 -6.66 5.27
CA SER A 10 43.54 -7.50 6.16
C SER A 10 42.38 -6.74 6.78
N ARG A 11 41.90 -5.67 6.13
CA ARG A 11 40.69 -4.95 6.52
C ARG A 11 39.60 -5.11 5.46
N GLN A 12 39.13 -6.34 5.28
CA GLN A 12 37.78 -6.53 4.76
C GLN A 12 36.82 -6.66 5.96
N PRO A 13 35.73 -5.88 6.03
CA PRO A 13 34.73 -6.03 7.08
C PRO A 13 34.10 -7.42 6.95
N ILE A 14 34.20 -8.22 8.00
CA ILE A 14 33.55 -9.54 8.04
C ILE A 14 32.06 -9.30 8.25
N PRO A 15 31.16 -9.76 7.36
CA PRO A 15 29.72 -9.60 7.53
C PRO A 15 29.27 -10.29 8.82
N PRO A 16 28.30 -9.72 9.57
CA PRO A 16 27.79 -10.37 10.76
C PRO A 16 27.06 -11.67 10.38
N ALA A 17 27.64 -12.82 10.72
CA ALA A 17 27.04 -14.14 10.50
C ALA A 17 26.55 -14.72 11.84
N ARG A 18 25.36 -15.34 11.84
CA ARG A 18 24.86 -16.12 12.98
C ARG A 18 24.89 -17.60 12.59
N GLY A 19 26.05 -18.24 12.77
CA GLY A 19 26.33 -19.59 12.25
C GLY A 19 26.95 -19.57 10.86
N ASN A 20 26.77 -20.62 10.06
CA ASN A 20 27.29 -20.75 8.69
C ASN A 20 26.39 -20.06 7.64
N GLU A 21 25.40 -19.29 8.08
CA GLU A 21 24.51 -18.52 7.22
C GLU A 21 24.94 -17.06 7.25
N SER A 22 25.36 -16.60 6.08
CA SER A 22 25.67 -15.21 5.78
C SER A 22 24.39 -14.37 5.86
N ILE A 23 24.26 -13.54 6.90
CA ILE A 23 23.16 -12.56 7.01
C ILE A 23 23.51 -11.39 6.08
N ASP A 24 23.32 -11.61 4.79
CA ASP A 24 23.64 -10.64 3.74
C ASP A 24 22.39 -10.00 3.16
N PHE A 25 21.27 -10.02 3.88
CA PHE A 25 20.02 -9.45 3.35
C PHE A 25 20.10 -7.93 3.19
N ILE A 26 20.95 -7.26 3.97
CA ILE A 26 21.07 -5.80 3.93
C ILE A 26 22.03 -5.34 2.81
N HIS A 27 23.03 -6.14 2.42
CA HIS A 27 24.05 -5.74 1.44
C HIS A 27 23.92 -6.41 0.06
N ARG A 28 22.95 -7.32 -0.15
CA ARG A 28 22.85 -8.14 -1.37
C ARG A 28 22.68 -7.38 -2.68
N GLU A 29 22.33 -6.09 -2.66
CA GLU A 29 21.90 -5.35 -3.86
C GLU A 29 22.17 -3.84 -3.78
N GLU A 30 23.28 -3.39 -3.20
CA GLU A 30 23.60 -1.95 -3.08
C GLU A 30 22.49 -1.12 -2.38
N ARG A 31 21.63 -1.76 -1.58
CA ARG A 31 20.51 -1.08 -0.87
C ARG A 31 20.99 -0.12 0.22
N ASP A 32 22.25 -0.24 0.58
CA ASP A 32 23.02 0.70 1.38
C ASP A 32 23.28 2.03 0.65
N ALA A 33 23.23 2.09 -0.68
CA ALA A 33 23.27 3.35 -1.44
C ALA A 33 22.00 4.19 -1.25
N ILE A 34 20.85 3.55 -1.00
CA ILE A 34 19.56 4.21 -0.68
C ILE A 34 19.60 4.84 0.73
N ASN A 35 20.64 4.55 1.51
CA ASN A 35 20.82 5.01 2.88
C ASN A 35 21.74 6.23 3.01
N GLU A 36 22.07 6.94 1.92
CA GLU A 36 22.55 8.32 2.10
C GLU A 36 21.52 9.03 2.99
N HIS A 37 21.94 9.51 4.16
CA HIS A 37 21.05 10.05 5.19
C HIS A 37 20.05 11.08 4.65
N ARG A 38 20.40 11.71 3.51
CA ARG A 38 19.56 12.62 2.74
C ARG A 38 18.33 11.93 2.13
N GLU A 39 18.44 10.78 1.48
CA GLU A 39 17.31 10.09 0.86
C GLU A 39 16.34 9.55 1.90
N VAL A 40 16.86 8.92 2.96
CA VAL A 40 16.06 8.50 4.12
C VAL A 40 15.42 9.71 4.80
N GLY A 41 16.14 10.83 4.88
CA GLY A 41 15.62 12.09 5.37
C GLY A 41 14.46 12.63 4.52
N ILE A 42 14.62 12.66 3.20
CA ILE A 42 13.57 13.07 2.24
C ILE A 42 12.37 12.14 2.35
N LEU A 43 12.59 10.83 2.44
CA LEU A 43 11.51 9.85 2.59
C LEU A 43 10.76 10.07 3.90
N ARG A 44 11.46 10.26 5.02
CA ARG A 44 10.83 10.53 6.33
C ARG A 44 10.10 11.87 6.33
N CYS A 45 10.67 12.91 5.75
CA CYS A 45 10.02 14.22 5.62
C CYS A 45 8.78 14.14 4.74
N THR A 46 8.87 13.46 3.59
CA THR A 46 7.73 13.27 2.67
C THR A 46 6.65 12.41 3.31
N ALA A 47 7.01 11.33 3.98
CA ALA A 47 6.07 10.48 4.72
C ALA A 47 5.40 11.25 5.87
N THR A 48 6.15 12.08 6.59
CA THR A 48 5.62 12.92 7.67
C THR A 48 4.69 14.00 7.12
N PHE A 49 5.06 14.63 6.01
CA PHE A 49 4.24 15.61 5.30
C PHE A 49 2.95 14.97 4.80
N LEU A 50 3.03 13.83 4.11
CA LEU A 50 1.85 13.08 3.65
C LEU A 50 0.96 12.59 4.81
N ARG A 51 1.55 12.27 5.97
CA ARG A 51 0.79 11.95 7.20
C ARG A 51 0.06 13.16 7.76
N GLN A 52 0.60 14.36 7.58
CA GLN A 52 0.02 15.62 8.06
C GLN A 52 -0.95 16.25 7.05
N ILE A 53 -0.91 15.84 5.78
CA ILE A 53 -1.89 16.26 4.79
C ILE A 53 -3.21 15.54 5.09
N ASP A 54 -4.15 16.29 5.65
CA ASP A 54 -5.55 15.93 5.58
C ASP A 54 -6.03 16.09 4.14
N PHE A 55 -6.13 14.97 3.42
CA PHE A 55 -6.79 14.98 2.11
C PHE A 55 -8.27 15.34 2.34
N SER A 56 -8.71 16.43 1.68
CA SER A 56 -10.12 16.80 1.66
C SER A 56 -10.96 15.62 1.19
N THR A 57 -12.13 15.43 1.81
CA THR A 57 -13.09 14.38 1.45
C THR A 57 -13.44 14.44 -0.05
N ALA A 58 -13.51 15.63 -0.65
CA ALA A 58 -13.74 15.81 -2.07
C ALA A 58 -12.64 15.16 -2.93
N VAL A 59 -11.37 15.40 -2.61
CA VAL A 59 -10.23 14.82 -3.33
C VAL A 59 -10.22 13.30 -3.20
N LEU A 60 -10.51 12.79 -2.01
CA LEU A 60 -10.60 11.35 -1.77
C LEU A 60 -11.77 10.72 -2.53
N ARG A 61 -12.94 11.37 -2.60
CA ARG A 61 -14.07 10.89 -3.42
C ARG A 61 -13.75 10.86 -4.90
N THR A 62 -13.09 11.89 -5.44
CA THR A 62 -12.63 11.89 -6.83
C THR A 62 -11.62 10.76 -7.08
N ARG A 63 -10.71 10.50 -6.15
CA ARG A 63 -9.78 9.36 -6.25
C ARG A 63 -10.52 8.03 -6.21
N LEU A 64 -11.47 7.84 -5.29
CA LEU A 64 -12.30 6.64 -5.21
C LEU A 64 -13.06 6.37 -6.51
N GLY A 65 -13.65 7.41 -7.11
CA GLY A 65 -14.30 7.30 -8.42
C GLY A 65 -13.35 6.81 -9.53
N ARG A 66 -12.11 7.32 -9.55
CA ARG A 66 -11.08 6.83 -10.50
C ARG A 66 -10.68 5.38 -10.23
N SER A 67 -10.54 4.98 -8.97
CA SER A 67 -10.24 3.59 -8.57
C SER A 67 -11.36 2.64 -9.02
N LEU A 68 -12.62 3.03 -8.84
CA LEU A 68 -13.78 2.25 -9.31
C LEU A 68 -13.77 2.08 -10.82
N ALA A 69 -13.58 3.17 -11.57
CA ALA A 69 -13.52 3.15 -13.03
C ALA A 69 -12.36 2.29 -13.54
N ALA A 70 -11.19 2.37 -12.90
CA ALA A 70 -10.02 1.55 -13.26
C ALA A 70 -10.27 0.04 -13.08
N LYS A 71 -11.17 -0.33 -12.16
CA LYS A 71 -11.57 -1.71 -11.89
C LYS A 71 -12.89 -2.10 -12.57
N GLN A 72 -13.49 -1.23 -13.40
CA GLN A 72 -14.78 -1.45 -14.07
C GLN A 72 -15.91 -1.79 -13.07
N LEU A 73 -15.86 -1.15 -11.89
CA LEU A 73 -16.86 -1.29 -10.82
C LEU A 73 -17.88 -0.15 -10.83
N ASP A 74 -17.66 0.85 -11.68
CA ASP A 74 -18.58 1.94 -11.94
C ASP A 74 -19.94 1.40 -12.39
N GLY A 75 -21.00 1.82 -11.70
CA GLY A 75 -22.36 1.34 -11.93
C GLY A 75 -22.71 0.00 -11.26
N ILE A 76 -21.73 -0.73 -10.71
CA ILE A 76 -21.98 -1.99 -9.98
C ILE A 76 -21.94 -1.74 -8.48
N ILE A 77 -20.93 -0.98 -8.03
CA ILE A 77 -20.72 -0.65 -6.63
C ILE A 77 -20.66 0.86 -6.50
N ALA A 78 -21.45 1.38 -5.57
CA ALA A 78 -21.39 2.77 -5.13
C ALA A 78 -21.00 2.82 -3.65
N PHE A 79 -20.42 3.93 -3.23
CA PHE A 79 -20.12 4.18 -1.83
C PHE A 79 -20.96 5.35 -1.33
N ASP A 80 -21.36 5.28 -0.07
CA ASP A 80 -22.15 6.34 0.55
C ASP A 80 -21.44 7.71 0.45
N THR A 81 -22.22 8.73 0.07
CA THR A 81 -21.78 10.13 0.02
C THR A 81 -21.39 10.69 1.39
N GLN A 82 -21.83 10.07 2.49
CA GLN A 82 -21.54 10.50 3.86
C GLN A 82 -20.21 9.94 4.41
N LEU A 83 -19.43 9.19 3.61
CA LEU A 83 -18.14 8.66 4.09
C LEU A 83 -17.14 9.78 4.38
N GLU A 84 -16.59 9.76 5.58
CA GLU A 84 -15.51 10.64 6.03
C GLU A 84 -14.12 10.15 5.55
N SER A 85 -13.12 11.03 5.64
CA SER A 85 -11.77 10.79 5.09
C SER A 85 -11.14 9.44 5.46
N PRO A 86 -11.17 8.95 6.72
CA PRO A 86 -10.58 7.66 7.07
C PRO A 86 -11.28 6.48 6.37
N LEU A 87 -12.61 6.54 6.25
CA LEU A 87 -13.39 5.50 5.59
C LEU A 87 -13.26 5.57 4.06
N LEU A 88 -13.13 6.78 3.50
CA LEU A 88 -12.81 6.96 2.08
C LEU A 88 -11.46 6.35 1.72
N LEU A 89 -10.42 6.55 2.55
CA LEU A 89 -9.13 5.92 2.33
C LEU A 89 -9.22 4.39 2.41
N LYS A 90 -9.99 3.86 3.36
CA LYS A 90 -10.25 2.43 3.47
C LYS A 90 -10.99 1.89 2.23
N ALA A 91 -12.00 2.61 1.74
CA ALA A 91 -12.73 2.25 0.53
C ALA A 91 -11.82 2.25 -0.71
N ILE A 92 -10.97 3.27 -0.87
CA ILE A 92 -9.99 3.35 -1.96
C ILE A 92 -9.06 2.14 -1.90
N TRP A 93 -8.52 1.83 -0.72
CA TRP A 93 -7.64 0.67 -0.54
C TRP A 93 -8.36 -0.63 -0.90
N LEU A 94 -9.61 -0.81 -0.47
CA LEU A 94 -10.41 -2.01 -0.77
C LEU A 94 -10.62 -2.18 -2.28
N VAL A 95 -10.96 -1.09 -2.97
CA VAL A 95 -11.16 -1.11 -4.44
C VAL A 95 -9.84 -1.42 -5.16
N ASP A 96 -8.75 -0.78 -4.77
CA ASP A 96 -7.46 -0.90 -5.47
C ASP A 96 -6.82 -2.29 -5.27
N THR A 97 -6.86 -2.82 -4.05
CA THR A 97 -6.09 -4.01 -3.65
C THR A 97 -6.82 -5.33 -3.82
N GLN A 98 -8.15 -5.36 -3.70
CA GLN A 98 -8.90 -6.61 -3.74
C GLN A 98 -9.20 -7.04 -5.18
N GLN A 99 -9.46 -8.34 -5.34
CA GLN A 99 -9.98 -8.91 -6.59
C GLN A 99 -11.50 -8.87 -6.57
N TRP A 100 -12.09 -8.15 -7.52
CA TRP A 100 -13.53 -7.90 -7.56
C TRP A 100 -14.28 -8.74 -8.59
N THR A 101 -13.58 -9.52 -9.42
CA THR A 101 -14.17 -10.25 -10.55
C THR A 101 -15.29 -11.20 -10.12
N GLU A 102 -15.08 -11.97 -9.05
CA GLU A 102 -16.09 -12.90 -8.53
C GLU A 102 -17.32 -12.16 -7.99
N VAL A 103 -17.08 -11.11 -7.20
CA VAL A 103 -18.14 -10.27 -6.62
C VAL A 103 -18.98 -9.62 -7.73
N VAL A 104 -18.33 -9.05 -8.75
CA VAL A 104 -19.00 -8.44 -9.91
C VAL A 104 -19.88 -9.45 -10.63
N ASN A 105 -19.37 -10.65 -10.89
CA ASN A 105 -20.13 -11.69 -11.57
C ASN A 105 -21.34 -12.12 -10.75
N ALA A 106 -21.16 -12.30 -9.44
CA ALA A 106 -22.25 -12.64 -8.53
C ALA A 106 -23.32 -11.54 -8.47
N LEU A 107 -22.92 -10.27 -8.41
CA LEU A 107 -23.85 -9.14 -8.37
C LEU A 107 -24.64 -8.98 -9.68
N LYS A 108 -23.98 -9.11 -10.84
CA LYS A 108 -24.66 -9.11 -12.14
C LYS A 108 -25.66 -10.27 -12.26
N LEU A 109 -25.29 -11.45 -11.79
CA LEU A 109 -26.17 -12.61 -11.79
C LEU A 109 -27.38 -12.38 -10.88
N ALA A 110 -27.15 -11.84 -9.67
CA ALA A 110 -28.21 -11.52 -8.73
C ALA A 110 -29.20 -10.48 -9.30
N GLU A 111 -28.71 -9.48 -10.03
CA GLU A 111 -29.54 -8.50 -10.73
C GLU A 111 -30.42 -9.19 -11.79
N GLN A 112 -29.85 -10.07 -12.62
CA GLN A 112 -30.60 -10.82 -13.65
C GLN A 112 -31.74 -11.66 -13.05
N PHE A 113 -31.55 -12.18 -11.84
CA PHE A 113 -32.58 -12.91 -11.10
C PHE A 113 -33.51 -12.01 -10.26
N GLY A 114 -33.41 -10.69 -10.39
CA GLY A 114 -34.22 -9.72 -9.64
C GLY A 114 -33.97 -9.74 -8.12
N ARG A 115 -32.81 -10.24 -7.68
CA ARG A 115 -32.43 -10.33 -6.26
C ARG A 115 -31.77 -9.07 -5.73
N CYS A 116 -31.25 -8.21 -6.61
CA CYS A 116 -30.71 -6.91 -6.25
C CYS A 116 -30.87 -5.90 -7.39
N THR A 117 -30.67 -4.63 -7.07
CA THR A 117 -30.59 -3.53 -8.04
C THR A 117 -29.18 -2.95 -8.01
N LEU A 118 -28.59 -2.72 -9.18
CA LEU A 118 -27.28 -2.09 -9.30
C LEU A 118 -27.44 -0.56 -9.50
N PRO A 119 -26.50 0.25 -8.99
CA PRO A 119 -25.35 -0.12 -8.16
C PRO A 119 -25.72 -0.48 -6.72
N VAL A 120 -25.03 -1.46 -6.14
CA VAL A 120 -25.10 -1.73 -4.70
C VAL A 120 -24.34 -0.65 -3.95
N THR A 121 -25.03 0.04 -3.04
CA THR A 121 -24.41 1.09 -2.23
C THR A 121 -23.83 0.49 -0.96
N MET A 122 -22.50 0.61 -0.78
CA MET A 122 -21.80 0.27 0.46
C MET A 122 -21.90 1.42 1.46
N SER A 123 -22.54 1.13 2.59
CA SER A 123 -22.69 2.07 3.70
C SER A 123 -21.49 2.05 4.64
N VAL A 124 -21.45 3.03 5.55
CA VAL A 124 -20.49 3.05 6.67
C VAL A 124 -20.51 1.73 7.45
N GLN A 125 -21.69 1.18 7.69
CA GLN A 125 -21.86 -0.06 8.45
C GLN A 125 -21.20 -1.24 7.72
N ASP A 126 -21.36 -1.34 6.41
CA ASP A 126 -20.79 -2.43 5.61
C ASP A 126 -19.26 -2.41 5.63
N ILE A 127 -18.66 -1.22 5.52
CA ILE A 127 -17.20 -1.03 5.57
C ILE A 127 -16.64 -1.32 6.97
N GLN A 128 -17.43 -1.07 8.01
CA GLN A 128 -17.03 -1.29 9.40
C GLN A 128 -17.30 -2.72 9.89
N ARG A 129 -18.25 -3.45 9.29
CA ARG A 129 -18.70 -4.78 9.74
C ARG A 129 -17.60 -5.83 9.76
N HIS A 130 -16.52 -5.61 9.01
CA HIS A 130 -15.40 -6.55 8.87
C HIS A 130 -14.08 -6.03 9.47
N THR A 131 -14.12 -5.20 10.53
CA THR A 131 -12.91 -4.80 11.28
C THR A 131 -12.17 -5.95 11.96
N THR A 132 -12.79 -7.13 12.09
CA THR A 132 -12.23 -8.30 12.78
C THR A 132 -11.52 -9.31 11.88
N LYS A 133 -11.58 -9.16 10.54
CA LYS A 133 -10.75 -9.96 9.63
C LYS A 133 -9.40 -9.28 9.48
N GLN A 134 -8.51 -9.51 10.44
CA GLN A 134 -7.08 -9.28 10.22
C GLN A 134 -6.59 -10.32 9.20
N VAL A 135 -5.80 -9.85 8.24
CA VAL A 135 -5.11 -10.66 7.24
C VAL A 135 -4.04 -11.51 7.91
#